data_AF-A0A267G9S6-F1
#
_entry.id   AF-A0A267G9S6-F1
#
_cell.length_a   1.000
_cell.length_b   1.000
_cell.length_c   1.000
_cell.angle_alpha   90.00
_cell.angle_beta   90.00
_cell.angle_gamma   90.00
#
_symmetry.space_group_name_H-M   'P 1'
#
loop_
_entity.id
_entity.type
_entity.pdbx_description
1 polymer ?
#
loop_
_entity_poly.entity_id
_entity_poly.type
_entity_poly.pdbx_seq_one_letter_code
_entity_poly.pdbx_strand_id
1 'polypeptide(L)'
;MSRLLLVVLASLPVLAFGAAVTCRYGDRTLRPGQSHVFEQNCARHNCTCSPGVAGSDMCKSTMIGCLESSGSRCYKAGEAATVTGASGPMHCVCQQESGGSFTFANCRTETCRDSRTGEAKQKGQQVTTVSGGVTYICTCAGVDGFQNCRTEEAVRNEGRCLDAASGSYVEVGAPATTERDGAVVHCTCGGTNAYVNCRSPLCRDVSGSDKKAGEKVTVENGGVMFVCDCAGLEGYRNCLTKEQFDNAGKCRDIEGRYVDRGQRYRVRYGGVRYECTCDGDNRGKECSAL
;
A
#
# COMPACT_ATOMS: atom_id res chain seq x y z
N MET A 1 -80.80 87.92 45.17
CA MET A 1 -79.72 88.56 45.97
C MET A 1 -78.40 88.08 45.40
N SER A 2 -77.70 88.94 44.63
CA SER A 2 -76.48 89.64 45.07
C SER A 2 -75.24 88.74 45.23
N ARG A 3 -74.42 88.65 44.17
CA ARG A 3 -73.03 89.17 44.06
C ARG A 3 -72.08 88.24 43.31
N LEU A 4 -71.41 88.86 42.34
CA LEU A 4 -70.18 88.42 41.66
C LEU A 4 -69.09 88.01 42.67
N LEU A 5 -68.29 87.01 42.32
CA LEU A 5 -66.85 87.04 42.57
C LEU A 5 -66.10 86.38 41.41
N LEU A 6 -65.10 87.10 40.90
CA LEU A 6 -64.19 86.75 39.81
C LEU A 6 -63.03 85.91 40.38
N VAL A 7 -62.71 84.75 39.78
CA VAL A 7 -61.43 84.05 40.03
C VAL A 7 -60.84 83.59 38.70
N VAL A 8 -59.56 83.91 38.55
CA VAL A 8 -58.69 83.87 37.37
C VAL A 8 -58.45 82.43 36.89
N LEU A 9 -58.68 82.17 35.59
CA LEU A 9 -58.19 80.98 34.88
C LEU A 9 -56.68 81.15 34.62
N ALA A 10 -55.86 80.55 35.47
CA ALA A 10 -54.44 80.38 35.23
C ALA A 10 -54.18 79.02 34.55
N SER A 11 -53.65 79.11 33.33
CA SER A 11 -53.19 78.03 32.46
C SER A 11 -52.14 77.12 33.11
N LEU A 12 -52.36 75.80 33.00
CA LEU A 12 -51.39 74.75 33.31
C LEU A 12 -50.19 74.78 32.35
N PRO A 13 -48.94 74.66 32.82
CA PRO A 13 -47.81 74.41 31.94
C PRO A 13 -47.73 72.92 31.59
N VAL A 14 -47.66 72.66 30.29
CA VAL A 14 -47.40 71.36 29.65
C VAL A 14 -45.99 70.90 30.02
N LEU A 15 -45.89 69.79 30.78
CA LEU A 15 -44.63 69.06 30.97
C LEU A 15 -44.34 68.24 29.71
N ALA A 16 -43.53 68.79 28.81
CA ALA A 16 -42.90 68.03 27.74
C ALA A 16 -41.73 67.20 28.30
N PHE A 17 -41.97 65.95 28.65
CA PHE A 17 -40.90 64.97 28.85
C PHE A 17 -40.44 64.48 27.47
N GLY A 18 -39.26 64.94 27.04
CA GLY A 18 -38.57 64.36 25.89
C GLY A 18 -38.21 62.92 26.19
N ALA A 19 -38.87 61.97 25.52
CA ALA A 19 -38.46 60.57 25.56
C ALA A 19 -37.04 60.48 25.00
N ALA A 20 -36.07 60.11 25.84
CA ALA A 20 -34.73 59.80 25.39
C ALA A 20 -34.81 58.60 24.43
N VAL A 21 -34.55 58.84 23.14
CA VAL A 21 -34.52 57.78 22.13
C VAL A 21 -33.32 56.87 22.46
N THR A 22 -33.59 55.68 22.99
CA THR A 22 -32.57 54.66 23.29
C THR A 22 -32.78 53.43 22.41
N CYS A 23 -31.70 52.88 21.86
CA CYS A 23 -31.75 51.67 21.03
C CYS A 23 -31.47 50.43 21.89
N ARG A 24 -32.08 49.28 21.60
CA ARG A 24 -31.84 48.03 22.35
C ARG A 24 -31.30 46.93 21.44
N TYR A 25 -30.14 46.37 21.81
CA TYR A 25 -29.53 45.23 21.13
C TYR A 25 -29.31 44.10 22.14
N GLY A 26 -30.11 43.03 22.03
CA GLY A 26 -30.17 41.96 23.03
C GLY A 26 -30.51 42.49 24.42
N ASP A 27 -29.59 42.31 25.36
CA ASP A 27 -29.74 42.76 26.76
C ASP A 27 -29.20 44.17 27.03
N ARG A 28 -28.66 44.86 26.01
CA ARG A 28 -28.05 46.19 26.16
C ARG A 28 -28.93 47.30 25.60
N THR A 29 -29.11 48.35 26.39
CA THR A 29 -29.72 49.61 25.98
C THR A 29 -28.62 50.65 25.70
N LEU A 30 -28.57 51.17 24.49
CA LEU A 30 -27.61 52.17 24.03
C LEU A 30 -28.23 53.56 23.98
N ARG A 31 -27.42 54.55 24.35
CA ARG A 31 -27.75 55.97 24.17
C ARG A 31 -27.43 56.41 22.73
N PRO A 32 -28.05 57.51 22.26
CA PRO A 32 -27.68 58.13 20.99
C PRO A 32 -26.16 58.33 20.84
N GLY A 33 -25.61 57.90 19.71
CA GLY A 33 -24.18 57.97 19.39
C GLY A 33 -23.32 56.85 19.98
N GLN A 34 -23.87 55.96 20.81
CA GLN A 34 -23.14 54.80 21.32
C GLN A 34 -23.16 53.64 20.31
N SER A 35 -22.00 52.99 20.18
CA SER A 35 -21.84 51.77 19.40
C SER A 35 -21.68 50.55 20.31
N HIS A 36 -22.19 49.41 19.85
CA HIS A 36 -22.00 48.13 20.51
C HIS A 36 -21.56 47.08 19.48
N VAL A 37 -20.52 46.32 19.85
CA VAL A 37 -20.04 45.19 19.08
C VAL A 37 -20.39 43.91 19.81
N PHE A 38 -21.05 43.00 19.11
CA PHE A 38 -21.35 41.66 19.61
C PHE A 38 -21.18 40.62 18.49
N GLU A 39 -21.00 39.36 18.87
CA GLU A 39 -20.84 38.25 17.95
C GLU A 39 -22.02 37.30 18.08
N GLN A 40 -22.69 37.00 16.98
CA GLN A 40 -23.82 36.08 16.93
C GLN A 40 -23.83 35.37 15.59
N ASN A 41 -24.14 34.07 15.56
CA ASN A 41 -24.28 33.27 14.33
C ASN A 41 -23.08 33.42 13.36
N CYS A 42 -21.85 33.41 13.87
CA CYS A 42 -20.63 33.62 13.07
C CYS A 42 -20.53 34.96 12.36
N ALA A 43 -21.27 35.97 12.79
CA ALA A 43 -21.13 37.35 12.35
C ALA A 43 -20.75 38.24 13.53
N ARG A 44 -19.81 39.15 13.28
CA ARG A 44 -19.55 40.29 14.16
C ARG A 44 -20.46 41.43 13.73
N HIS A 45 -21.33 41.86 14.62
CA HIS A 45 -22.24 42.98 14.42
C HIS A 45 -21.66 44.21 15.09
N ASN A 46 -21.52 45.29 14.33
CA ASN A 46 -21.19 46.61 14.86
C ASN A 46 -22.39 47.53 14.65
N CYS A 47 -23.13 47.78 15.72
CA CYS A 47 -24.37 48.56 15.71
C CYS A 47 -24.16 49.91 16.37
N THR A 48 -24.65 50.98 15.75
CA THR A 48 -24.59 52.34 16.32
C THR A 48 -25.98 52.93 16.43
N CYS A 49 -26.32 53.43 17.62
CA CYS A 49 -27.63 54.02 17.90
C CYS A 49 -27.70 55.45 17.36
N SER A 50 -28.46 55.68 16.28
CA SER A 50 -28.63 57.00 15.66
C SER A 50 -29.98 57.64 16.05
N PRO A 51 -29.99 58.84 16.66
CA PRO A 51 -31.21 59.48 17.19
C PRO A 51 -32.15 60.10 16.13
N GLY A 52 -31.84 60.00 14.83
CA GLY A 52 -32.53 60.76 13.78
C GLY A 52 -33.58 59.99 12.96
N VAL A 53 -33.71 58.68 13.14
CA VAL A 53 -34.63 57.86 12.34
C VAL A 53 -35.29 56.85 13.27
N ALA A 54 -36.60 56.98 13.48
CA ALA A 54 -37.38 55.95 14.16
C ALA A 54 -37.30 54.66 13.32
N GLY A 55 -36.46 53.70 13.74
CA GLY A 55 -36.40 52.36 13.15
C GLY A 55 -35.31 52.08 12.12
N SER A 56 -34.24 52.88 11.98
CA SER A 56 -33.07 52.47 11.18
C SER A 56 -31.80 52.35 12.02
N ASP A 57 -31.67 51.23 12.71
CA ASP A 57 -30.44 50.77 13.35
C ASP A 57 -29.38 50.46 12.27
N MET A 58 -28.31 51.25 12.19
CA MET A 58 -27.19 50.93 11.30
C MET A 58 -26.29 49.89 11.97
N CYS A 59 -26.64 48.61 11.80
CA CYS A 59 -25.76 47.49 12.12
C CYS A 59 -24.99 47.05 10.89
N LYS A 60 -23.66 47.18 10.94
CA LYS A 60 -22.79 46.54 9.95
C LYS A 60 -22.41 45.16 10.45
N SER A 61 -22.84 44.13 9.73
CA SER A 61 -22.49 42.74 10.01
C SER A 61 -21.30 42.33 9.15
N THR A 62 -20.34 41.61 9.71
CA THR A 62 -19.22 41.02 8.99
C THR A 62 -19.08 39.56 9.41
N MET A 63 -19.11 38.64 8.45
CA MET A 63 -18.89 37.22 8.73
C MET A 63 -17.48 37.02 9.26
N ILE A 64 -17.33 36.17 10.28
CA ILE A 64 -16.06 35.88 10.95
C ILE A 64 -15.70 34.39 10.92
N GLY A 65 -16.57 33.54 10.39
CA GLY A 65 -16.34 32.09 10.34
C GLY A 65 -17.48 31.30 9.70
N CYS A 66 -17.31 29.98 9.66
CA CYS A 66 -18.28 29.02 9.19
C CYS A 66 -19.16 28.54 10.35
N LEU A 67 -20.48 28.55 10.13
CA LEU A 67 -21.46 28.10 11.12
C LEU A 67 -21.80 26.62 10.91
N GLU A 68 -21.72 25.83 11.99
CA GLU A 68 -22.16 24.43 11.99
C GLU A 68 -23.66 24.30 11.67
N SER A 69 -24.08 23.21 11.03
CA SER A 69 -25.48 22.99 10.63
C SER A 69 -26.47 22.98 11.81
N SER A 70 -26.01 22.62 13.01
CA SER A 70 -26.78 22.67 14.27
C SER A 70 -26.83 24.06 14.90
N GLY A 71 -26.09 25.04 14.38
CA GLY A 71 -26.01 26.42 14.91
C GLY A 71 -25.21 26.56 16.22
N SER A 72 -24.63 25.47 16.72
CA SER A 72 -23.98 25.40 18.04
C SER A 72 -22.58 26.01 18.09
N ARG A 73 -21.86 26.02 16.96
CA ARG A 73 -20.44 26.36 16.94
C ARG A 73 -20.04 27.15 15.70
N CYS A 74 -19.13 28.09 15.93
CA CYS A 74 -18.48 28.87 14.90
C CYS A 74 -17.02 28.43 14.71
N TYR A 75 -16.62 28.18 13.47
CA TYR A 75 -15.26 27.80 13.10
C TYR A 75 -14.56 28.94 12.35
N LYS A 76 -13.35 29.30 12.76
CA LYS A 76 -12.55 30.35 12.10
C LYS A 76 -11.92 29.84 10.81
N ALA A 77 -11.50 30.74 9.92
CA ALA A 77 -10.74 30.36 8.74
C ALA A 77 -9.51 29.51 9.10
N GLY A 78 -9.35 28.39 8.41
CA GLY A 78 -8.30 27.39 8.65
C GLY A 78 -8.65 26.34 9.71
N GLU A 79 -9.73 26.50 10.48
CA GLU A 79 -10.14 25.49 11.46
C GLU A 79 -10.81 24.30 10.78
N ALA A 80 -10.43 23.10 11.21
CA ALA A 80 -11.07 21.86 10.83
C ALA A 80 -12.38 21.67 11.62
N ALA A 81 -13.40 21.19 10.93
CA ALA A 81 -14.73 20.91 11.47
C ALA A 81 -15.25 19.58 10.95
N THR A 82 -15.92 18.82 11.81
CA THR A 82 -16.69 17.65 11.38
C THR A 82 -18.13 18.09 11.12
N VAL A 83 -18.54 18.10 9.86
CA VAL A 83 -19.89 18.47 9.43
C VAL A 83 -20.64 17.23 8.96
N THR A 84 -21.96 17.18 9.14
CA THR A 84 -22.77 16.06 8.64
C THR A 84 -23.22 16.36 7.22
N GLY A 85 -22.66 15.66 6.24
CA GLY A 85 -23.08 15.70 4.84
C GLY A 85 -24.13 14.65 4.50
N ALA A 86 -24.60 14.65 3.24
CA ALA A 86 -25.58 13.68 2.75
C ALA A 86 -25.09 12.21 2.83
N SER A 87 -23.78 12.01 2.85
CA SER A 87 -23.11 10.70 2.94
C SER A 87 -22.60 10.36 4.35
N GLY A 88 -22.90 11.17 5.37
CA GLY A 88 -22.43 10.99 6.75
C GLY A 88 -21.45 12.08 7.20
N PRO A 89 -20.70 11.86 8.30
CA PRO A 89 -19.74 12.83 8.82
C PRO A 89 -18.59 13.08 7.83
N MET A 90 -18.30 14.36 7.61
CA MET A 90 -17.24 14.86 6.73
C MET A 90 -16.32 15.78 7.54
N HIS A 91 -15.02 15.63 7.38
CA HIS A 91 -14.03 16.57 7.89
C HIS A 91 -13.76 17.63 6.85
N CYS A 92 -14.19 18.85 7.11
CA CYS A 92 -14.00 20.01 6.25
C CYS A 92 -13.10 21.03 6.94
N VAL A 93 -12.57 21.97 6.16
CA VAL A 93 -11.86 23.14 6.68
C VAL A 93 -12.72 24.36 6.40
N CYS A 94 -12.91 25.22 7.40
CA CYS A 94 -13.55 26.50 7.17
C CYS A 94 -12.61 27.39 6.36
N GLN A 95 -13.06 27.84 5.19
CA GLN A 95 -12.27 28.64 4.27
C GLN A 95 -12.95 29.98 4.01
N GLN A 96 -12.17 31.06 4.00
CA GLN A 96 -12.63 32.39 3.60
C GLN A 96 -12.54 32.51 2.08
N GLU A 97 -13.63 32.91 1.44
CA GLU A 97 -13.69 33.18 0.00
C GLU A 97 -13.30 34.64 -0.29
N SER A 98 -12.94 34.93 -1.55
CA SER A 98 -12.50 36.25 -1.99
C SER A 98 -13.55 37.36 -1.79
N GLY A 99 -14.84 37.00 -1.66
CA GLY A 99 -15.95 37.91 -1.38
C GLY A 99 -16.18 38.20 0.12
N GLY A 100 -15.39 37.63 1.03
CA GLY A 100 -15.58 37.77 2.48
C GLY A 100 -16.63 36.82 3.08
N SER A 101 -17.20 35.92 2.28
CA SER A 101 -17.97 34.75 2.72
C SER A 101 -17.06 33.67 3.31
N PHE A 102 -17.63 32.80 4.13
CA PHE A 102 -16.96 31.65 4.71
C PHE A 102 -17.74 30.38 4.37
N THR A 103 -17.03 29.38 3.84
CA THR A 103 -17.63 28.09 3.45
C THR A 103 -16.78 26.93 3.96
N PHE A 104 -17.44 25.81 4.27
CA PHE A 104 -16.72 24.56 4.55
C PHE A 104 -16.24 23.97 3.22
N ALA A 105 -14.92 23.99 3.04
CA ALA A 105 -14.24 23.50 1.84
C ALA A 105 -13.34 22.30 2.18
N ASN A 106 -12.83 21.63 1.15
CA ASN A 106 -11.94 20.47 1.27
C ASN A 106 -12.50 19.34 2.16
N CYS A 107 -13.81 19.12 2.09
CA CYS A 107 -14.51 18.10 2.84
C CYS A 107 -14.06 16.69 2.45
N ARG A 108 -13.69 15.88 3.44
CA ARG A 108 -13.32 14.47 3.30
C ARG A 108 -14.25 13.60 4.13
N THR A 109 -14.76 12.52 3.56
CA THR A 109 -15.66 11.60 4.29
C THR A 109 -14.86 10.60 5.11
N GLU A 110 -15.35 10.25 6.32
CA GLU A 110 -14.79 9.13 7.09
C GLU A 110 -15.24 7.75 6.59
N THR A 111 -16.15 7.75 5.62
CA THR A 111 -16.72 6.55 5.02
C THR A 111 -16.21 6.35 3.60
N CYS A 112 -16.05 5.09 3.21
CA CYS A 112 -15.72 4.70 1.85
C CYS A 112 -16.96 4.15 1.17
N ARG A 113 -17.18 4.47 -0.12
CA ARG A 113 -18.33 3.95 -0.86
C ARG A 113 -17.97 2.64 -1.55
N ASP A 114 -18.76 1.60 -1.31
CA ASP A 114 -18.63 0.32 -1.99
C ASP A 114 -19.12 0.42 -3.43
N SER A 115 -18.27 0.06 -4.39
CA SER A 115 -18.57 0.22 -5.82
C SER A 115 -19.61 -0.78 -6.34
N ARG A 116 -19.89 -1.87 -5.62
CA ARG A 116 -20.87 -2.88 -6.03
C ARG A 116 -22.27 -2.56 -5.52
N THR A 117 -22.34 -2.24 -4.23
CA THR A 117 -23.61 -2.04 -3.51
C THR A 117 -24.01 -0.58 -3.43
N GLY A 118 -23.05 0.33 -3.60
CA GLY A 118 -23.25 1.77 -3.41
C GLY A 118 -23.30 2.21 -1.95
N GLU A 119 -23.17 1.27 -1.00
CA GLU A 119 -23.25 1.52 0.44
C GLU A 119 -22.02 2.28 0.97
N ALA A 120 -22.25 3.13 1.98
CA ALA A 120 -21.17 3.74 2.75
C ALA A 120 -20.66 2.76 3.82
N LYS A 121 -19.36 2.44 3.77
CA LYS A 121 -18.65 1.58 4.71
C LYS A 121 -17.82 2.43 5.67
N GLN A 122 -17.83 2.07 6.95
CA GLN A 122 -17.07 2.73 8.01
C GLN A 122 -15.59 2.33 7.97
N LYS A 123 -14.73 3.13 8.62
CA LYS A 123 -13.31 2.82 8.80
C LYS A 123 -13.12 1.40 9.36
N GLY A 124 -12.21 0.64 8.76
CA GLY A 124 -11.90 -0.74 9.14
C GLY A 124 -12.78 -1.80 8.46
N GLN A 125 -13.90 -1.42 7.83
CA GLN A 125 -14.73 -2.37 7.09
C GLN A 125 -14.17 -2.67 5.70
N GLN A 126 -14.47 -3.87 5.19
CA GLN A 126 -14.18 -4.20 3.79
C GLN A 126 -15.06 -3.40 2.85
N VAL A 127 -14.46 -2.97 1.75
CA VAL A 127 -15.10 -2.20 0.69
C VAL A 127 -14.58 -2.66 -0.65
N THR A 128 -15.48 -2.80 -1.62
CA THR A 128 -15.12 -3.09 -3.01
C THR A 128 -14.89 -1.79 -3.76
N THR A 129 -13.83 -1.72 -4.56
CA THR A 129 -13.56 -0.59 -5.46
C THR A 129 -13.08 -1.10 -6.82
N VAL A 130 -13.20 -0.26 -7.85
CA VAL A 130 -12.75 -0.58 -9.21
C VAL A 130 -11.72 0.46 -9.64
N SER A 131 -10.55 0.02 -10.06
CA SER A 131 -9.49 0.88 -10.58
C SER A 131 -8.88 0.23 -11.82
N GLY A 132 -8.81 0.99 -12.93
CA GLY A 132 -8.28 0.48 -14.20
C GLY A 132 -9.03 -0.73 -14.77
N GLY A 133 -10.33 -0.86 -14.47
CA GLY A 133 -11.15 -2.03 -14.87
C GLY A 133 -10.95 -3.27 -14.00
N VAL A 134 -10.09 -3.23 -13.00
CA VAL A 134 -9.84 -4.33 -12.06
C VAL A 134 -10.61 -4.07 -10.76
N THR A 135 -11.26 -5.11 -10.23
CA THR A 135 -11.96 -5.05 -8.95
C THR A 135 -11.02 -5.39 -7.80
N TYR A 136 -10.99 -4.52 -6.79
CA TYR A 136 -10.21 -4.68 -5.57
C TYR A 136 -11.12 -4.76 -4.35
N ILE A 137 -10.75 -5.62 -3.42
CA ILE A 137 -11.27 -5.67 -2.07
C ILE A 137 -10.26 -4.95 -1.19
N CYS A 138 -10.67 -3.83 -0.60
CA CYS A 138 -9.85 -3.00 0.26
C CYS A 138 -10.46 -2.94 1.66
N THR A 139 -9.68 -2.43 2.61
CA THR A 139 -10.19 -1.95 3.90
C THR A 139 -10.41 -0.44 3.79
N CYS A 140 -11.54 0.05 4.29
CA CYS A 140 -11.78 1.49 4.35
C CYS A 140 -10.86 2.14 5.38
N ALA A 141 -10.00 3.07 4.95
CA ALA A 141 -9.15 3.88 5.83
C ALA A 141 -9.88 5.10 6.38
N GLY A 142 -11.02 5.47 5.78
CA GLY A 142 -11.82 6.64 6.09
C GLY A 142 -11.33 7.86 5.31
N VAL A 143 -10.78 8.85 6.02
CA VAL A 143 -10.30 10.11 5.43
C VAL A 143 -9.18 9.89 4.39
N ASP A 144 -8.43 8.81 4.53
CA ASP A 144 -7.33 8.41 3.62
C ASP A 144 -7.79 7.46 2.49
N GLY A 145 -9.10 7.25 2.34
CA GLY A 145 -9.68 6.43 1.29
C GLY A 145 -9.54 4.93 1.56
N PHE A 146 -8.78 4.23 0.71
CA PHE A 146 -8.68 2.77 0.72
C PHE A 146 -7.28 2.30 1.11
N GLN A 147 -7.18 1.26 1.94
CA GLN A 147 -5.92 0.62 2.33
C GLN A 147 -5.99 -0.90 2.14
N ASN A 148 -4.84 -1.58 2.11
CA ASN A 148 -4.72 -3.04 1.99
C ASN A 148 -5.52 -3.61 0.80
N CYS A 149 -5.52 -2.90 -0.32
CA CYS A 149 -6.25 -3.30 -1.51
C CYS A 149 -5.64 -4.54 -2.16
N ARG A 150 -6.46 -5.57 -2.35
CA ARG A 150 -6.09 -6.82 -3.03
C ARG A 150 -7.12 -7.12 -4.11
N THR A 151 -6.70 -7.75 -5.20
CA THR A 151 -7.67 -8.22 -6.20
C THR A 151 -8.57 -9.30 -5.60
N GLU A 152 -9.76 -9.48 -6.15
CA GLU A 152 -10.65 -10.55 -5.70
C GLU A 152 -10.01 -11.94 -5.79
N GLU A 153 -9.21 -12.15 -6.82
CA GLU A 153 -8.45 -13.37 -7.01
C GLU A 153 -7.45 -13.59 -5.87
N ALA A 154 -6.73 -12.54 -5.47
CA ALA A 154 -5.76 -12.61 -4.38
C ALA A 154 -6.41 -12.81 -3.00
N VAL A 155 -7.65 -12.36 -2.81
CA VAL A 155 -8.42 -12.64 -1.57
C VAL A 155 -8.95 -14.06 -1.59
N ARG A 156 -9.52 -14.51 -2.72
CA ARG A 156 -10.06 -15.87 -2.86
C ARG A 156 -8.99 -16.95 -2.67
N ASN A 157 -7.77 -16.65 -3.09
CA ASN A 157 -6.64 -17.57 -3.01
C ASN A 157 -5.62 -17.17 -1.94
N GLU A 158 -6.06 -16.43 -0.92
CA GLU A 158 -5.22 -16.13 0.22
C GLU A 158 -4.70 -17.42 0.87
N GLY A 159 -3.40 -17.44 1.19
CA GLY A 159 -2.75 -18.64 1.69
C GLY A 159 -2.39 -19.69 0.63
N ARG A 160 -2.71 -19.49 -0.66
CA ARG A 160 -2.40 -20.43 -1.75
C ARG A 160 -1.28 -19.90 -2.64
N CYS A 161 -0.75 -20.74 -3.53
CA CYS A 161 0.27 -20.35 -4.50
C CYS A 161 -0.19 -20.65 -5.93
N LEU A 162 0.06 -19.76 -6.87
CA LEU A 162 -0.20 -19.96 -8.29
C LEU A 162 0.87 -20.84 -8.93
N ASP A 163 0.53 -22.08 -9.26
CA ASP A 163 1.43 -22.99 -9.97
C ASP A 163 1.58 -22.56 -11.44
N ALA A 164 2.81 -22.21 -11.84
CA ALA A 164 3.11 -21.70 -13.18
C ALA A 164 2.87 -22.74 -14.28
N ALA A 165 3.06 -24.03 -13.99
CA ALA A 165 2.90 -25.12 -14.95
C ALA A 165 1.42 -25.41 -15.26
N SER A 166 0.55 -25.44 -14.25
CA SER A 166 -0.89 -25.70 -14.42
C SER A 166 -1.73 -24.44 -14.56
N GLY A 167 -1.21 -23.27 -14.21
CA GLY A 167 -1.98 -22.03 -14.11
C GLY A 167 -3.03 -22.04 -12.99
N SER A 168 -2.93 -22.97 -12.04
CA SER A 168 -3.91 -23.17 -10.97
C SER A 168 -3.34 -22.89 -9.59
N TYR A 169 -4.19 -22.51 -8.65
CA TYR A 169 -3.76 -22.31 -7.26
C TYR A 169 -3.68 -23.64 -6.51
N VAL A 170 -2.56 -23.85 -5.81
CA VAL A 170 -2.28 -25.02 -4.97
C VAL A 170 -2.19 -24.63 -3.49
N GLU A 171 -2.48 -25.59 -2.62
CA GLU A 171 -2.48 -25.40 -1.17
C GLU A 171 -1.08 -25.28 -0.57
N VAL A 172 -0.99 -24.72 0.64
CA VAL A 172 0.26 -24.71 1.43
C VAL A 172 0.78 -26.13 1.62
N GLY A 173 2.08 -26.31 1.44
CA GLY A 173 2.75 -27.61 1.51
C GLY A 173 2.67 -28.43 0.23
N ALA A 174 1.83 -28.04 -0.74
CA ALA A 174 1.78 -28.73 -2.03
C ALA A 174 2.99 -28.40 -2.90
N PRO A 175 3.41 -29.32 -3.79
CA PRO A 175 4.38 -29.00 -4.83
C PRO A 175 3.78 -27.93 -5.76
N ALA A 176 4.61 -26.94 -6.09
CA ALA A 176 4.26 -25.84 -6.97
C ALA A 176 5.45 -25.49 -7.86
N THR A 177 5.19 -24.97 -9.04
CA THR A 177 6.20 -24.43 -9.94
C THR A 177 6.07 -22.92 -10.02
N THR A 178 7.20 -22.23 -10.14
CA THR A 178 7.24 -20.79 -10.34
C THR A 178 8.38 -20.43 -11.30
N GLU A 179 8.33 -19.25 -11.90
CA GLU A 179 9.37 -18.80 -12.81
C GLU A 179 10.37 -17.92 -12.05
N ARG A 180 11.66 -18.24 -12.17
CA ARG A 180 12.75 -17.47 -11.59
C ARG A 180 13.90 -17.39 -12.58
N ASP A 181 14.34 -16.16 -12.89
CA ASP A 181 15.43 -15.90 -13.84
C ASP A 181 15.22 -16.55 -15.23
N GLY A 182 13.97 -16.62 -15.69
CA GLY A 182 13.59 -17.23 -16.98
C GLY A 182 13.54 -18.76 -16.98
N ALA A 183 13.65 -19.41 -15.82
CA ALA A 183 13.53 -20.85 -15.66
C ALA A 183 12.36 -21.22 -14.74
N VAL A 184 11.66 -22.30 -15.10
CA VAL A 184 10.64 -22.90 -14.22
C VAL A 184 11.35 -23.70 -13.13
N VAL A 185 11.17 -23.30 -11.88
CA VAL A 185 11.70 -23.96 -10.69
C VAL A 185 10.58 -24.69 -9.95
N HIS A 186 10.92 -25.82 -9.34
CA HIS A 186 10.00 -26.63 -8.55
C HIS A 186 10.19 -26.31 -7.07
N CYS A 187 9.12 -25.90 -6.41
CA CYS A 187 9.10 -25.45 -5.03
C CYS A 187 7.98 -26.13 -4.25
N THR A 188 7.92 -25.82 -2.96
CA THR A 188 6.77 -26.09 -2.10
C THR A 188 6.05 -24.77 -1.84
N CYS A 189 4.72 -24.77 -1.89
CA CYS A 189 3.93 -23.59 -1.55
C CYS A 189 4.05 -23.28 -0.04
N GLY A 190 4.56 -22.11 0.30
CA GLY A 190 4.60 -21.55 1.66
C GLY A 190 3.38 -20.67 2.00
N GLY A 191 2.52 -20.41 1.00
CA GLY A 191 1.27 -19.66 1.13
C GLY A 191 1.37 -18.21 0.66
N THR A 192 0.27 -17.68 0.13
CA THR A 192 0.17 -16.30 -0.41
C THR A 192 1.27 -16.02 -1.44
N ASN A 193 1.42 -16.92 -2.42
CA ASN A 193 2.50 -16.90 -3.42
C ASN A 193 3.93 -16.85 -2.86
N ALA A 194 4.15 -17.24 -1.60
CA ALA A 194 5.48 -17.53 -1.10
C ALA A 194 5.89 -18.95 -1.51
N TYR A 195 7.06 -19.10 -2.15
CA TYR A 195 7.61 -20.39 -2.57
C TYR A 195 8.86 -20.71 -1.76
N VAL A 196 8.91 -21.92 -1.19
CA VAL A 196 10.03 -22.39 -0.35
C VAL A 196 10.62 -23.69 -0.90
N ASN A 197 11.83 -24.05 -0.45
CA ASN A 197 12.53 -25.29 -0.87
C ASN A 197 12.66 -25.45 -2.40
N CYS A 198 12.83 -24.35 -3.11
CA CYS A 198 12.91 -24.33 -4.56
C CYS A 198 14.15 -25.04 -5.09
N ARG A 199 13.96 -25.86 -6.13
CA ARG A 199 15.01 -26.55 -6.87
C ARG A 199 14.80 -26.32 -8.36
N SER A 200 15.91 -26.04 -9.05
CA SER A 200 15.91 -26.00 -10.51
C SER A 200 16.01 -27.42 -11.06
N PRO A 201 15.24 -27.77 -12.11
CA PRO A 201 15.47 -28.98 -12.89
C PRO A 201 16.68 -28.83 -13.84
N LEU A 202 17.32 -27.66 -13.87
CA LEU A 202 18.50 -27.39 -14.67
C LEU A 202 19.75 -27.46 -13.80
N CYS A 203 20.82 -28.02 -14.36
CA CYS A 203 22.12 -28.09 -13.73
C CYS A 203 23.03 -27.02 -14.32
N ARG A 204 23.74 -26.27 -13.48
CA ARG A 204 24.59 -25.16 -13.94
C ARG A 204 25.99 -25.66 -14.24
N ASP A 205 26.44 -25.45 -15.47
CA ASP A 205 27.80 -25.73 -15.90
C ASP A 205 28.77 -24.64 -15.42
N VAL A 206 30.04 -24.99 -15.27
CA VAL A 206 31.12 -24.06 -14.92
C VAL A 206 31.24 -22.89 -15.92
N SER A 207 30.85 -23.11 -17.18
CA SER A 207 30.75 -22.06 -18.20
C SER A 207 29.65 -21.02 -17.94
N GLY A 208 28.78 -21.27 -16.96
CA GLY A 208 27.59 -20.47 -16.67
C GLY A 208 26.36 -20.85 -17.49
N SER A 209 26.46 -21.84 -18.37
CA SER A 209 25.31 -22.36 -19.13
C SER A 209 24.48 -23.34 -18.31
N ASP A 210 23.16 -23.32 -18.49
CA ASP A 210 22.26 -24.27 -17.85
C ASP A 210 22.05 -25.49 -18.75
N LYS A 211 22.10 -26.68 -18.14
CA LYS A 211 21.97 -27.99 -18.79
C LYS A 211 20.72 -28.71 -18.32
N LYS A 212 20.06 -29.39 -19.25
CA LYS A 212 18.85 -30.19 -19.00
C LYS A 212 19.20 -31.56 -18.45
N ALA A 213 18.23 -32.20 -17.80
CA ALA A 213 18.38 -33.57 -17.33
C ALA A 213 18.81 -34.53 -18.48
N GLY A 214 19.81 -35.36 -18.21
CA GLY A 214 20.44 -36.26 -19.18
C GLY A 214 21.66 -35.68 -19.89
N GLU A 215 21.89 -34.37 -19.84
CA GLU A 215 23.07 -33.75 -20.44
C GLU A 215 24.30 -33.87 -19.51
N LYS A 216 25.49 -33.87 -20.13
CA LYS A 216 26.75 -33.76 -19.40
C LYS A 216 26.96 -32.33 -18.94
N VAL A 217 27.40 -32.18 -17.70
CA VAL A 217 27.69 -30.89 -17.09
C VAL A 217 29.05 -30.95 -16.41
N THR A 218 29.84 -29.90 -16.61
CA THR A 218 31.14 -29.75 -15.96
C THR A 218 30.98 -28.88 -14.74
N VAL A 219 31.42 -29.37 -13.58
CA VAL A 219 31.36 -28.64 -12.31
C VAL A 219 32.73 -28.61 -11.64
N GLU A 220 33.00 -27.54 -10.90
CA GLU A 220 34.21 -27.42 -10.09
C GLU A 220 33.86 -27.63 -8.61
N ASN A 221 34.59 -28.50 -7.93
CA ASN A 221 34.47 -28.67 -6.49
C ASN A 221 35.87 -28.82 -5.87
N GLY A 222 36.24 -27.89 -4.99
CA GLY A 222 37.54 -27.89 -4.33
C GLY A 222 38.74 -27.79 -5.28
N GLY A 223 38.61 -27.08 -6.41
CA GLY A 223 39.65 -26.95 -7.42
C GLY A 223 39.80 -28.13 -8.38
N VAL A 224 38.93 -29.14 -8.28
CA VAL A 224 38.90 -30.30 -9.17
C VAL A 224 37.67 -30.22 -10.07
N MET A 225 37.90 -30.41 -11.37
CA MET A 225 36.83 -30.44 -12.37
C MET A 225 36.23 -31.83 -12.45
N PHE A 226 34.90 -31.91 -12.42
CA PHE A 226 34.12 -33.12 -12.60
C PHE A 226 33.21 -32.98 -13.81
N VAL A 227 33.03 -34.09 -14.53
CA VAL A 227 31.99 -34.25 -15.55
C VAL A 227 30.91 -35.16 -14.97
N CYS A 228 29.73 -34.61 -14.77
CA CYS A 228 28.57 -35.28 -14.19
C CYS A 228 27.44 -35.41 -15.21
N ASP A 229 26.49 -36.30 -14.92
CA ASP A 229 25.17 -36.27 -15.54
C ASP A 229 24.26 -35.30 -14.78
N CYS A 230 23.56 -34.43 -15.50
CA CYS A 230 22.47 -33.68 -14.91
C CYS A 230 21.28 -34.61 -14.63
N ALA A 231 20.89 -34.73 -13.36
CA ALA A 231 19.78 -35.55 -12.88
C ALA A 231 18.49 -34.74 -12.65
N GLY A 232 18.42 -33.52 -13.19
CA GLY A 232 17.29 -32.63 -13.01
C GLY A 232 17.14 -32.19 -11.55
N LEU A 233 15.98 -32.46 -10.95
CA LEU A 233 15.67 -32.08 -9.56
C LEU A 233 16.52 -32.80 -8.51
N GLU A 234 17.18 -33.89 -8.88
CA GLU A 234 18.15 -34.60 -8.02
C GLU A 234 19.57 -34.00 -8.10
N GLY A 235 19.79 -33.00 -8.96
CA GLY A 235 21.07 -32.31 -9.10
C GLY A 235 22.04 -33.06 -10.00
N TYR A 236 23.24 -33.37 -9.50
CA TYR A 236 24.32 -33.99 -10.26
C TYR A 236 24.51 -35.45 -9.85
N ARG A 237 24.70 -36.36 -10.82
CA ARG A 237 25.00 -37.78 -10.57
C ARG A 237 26.12 -38.29 -11.46
N ASN A 238 26.64 -39.48 -11.15
CA ASN A 238 27.69 -40.17 -11.94
C ASN A 238 28.90 -39.27 -12.26
N CYS A 239 29.33 -38.47 -11.28
CA CYS A 239 30.43 -37.54 -11.46
C CYS A 239 31.76 -38.28 -11.55
N LEU A 240 32.48 -38.08 -12.66
CA LEU A 240 33.87 -38.50 -12.83
C LEU A 240 34.75 -37.26 -12.83
N THR A 241 35.99 -37.36 -12.37
CA THR A 241 36.94 -36.27 -12.61
C THR A 241 37.10 -36.07 -14.12
N LYS A 242 37.37 -34.83 -14.54
CA LYS A 242 37.55 -34.52 -15.96
C LYS A 242 38.64 -35.38 -16.60
N GLU A 243 39.72 -35.65 -15.87
CA GLU A 243 40.79 -36.57 -16.30
C GLU A 243 40.27 -37.99 -16.55
N GLN A 244 39.46 -38.54 -15.64
CA GLN A 244 38.85 -39.87 -15.82
C GLN A 244 37.87 -39.89 -16.99
N PHE A 245 37.09 -38.83 -17.17
CA PHE A 245 36.12 -38.73 -18.27
C PHE A 245 36.81 -38.65 -19.64
N ASP A 246 37.79 -37.76 -19.79
CA ASP A 246 38.50 -37.54 -21.05
C ASP A 246 39.36 -38.77 -21.44
N ASN A 247 39.72 -39.62 -20.48
CA ASN A 247 40.49 -40.84 -20.68
C ASN A 247 39.68 -42.14 -20.44
N ALA A 248 38.35 -42.06 -20.53
CA ALA A 248 37.49 -43.23 -20.45
C ALA A 248 37.89 -44.28 -21.51
N GLY A 249 37.93 -45.56 -21.13
CA GLY A 249 38.35 -46.64 -22.01
C GLY A 249 39.87 -46.74 -22.26
N LYS A 250 40.69 -45.89 -21.61
CA LYS A 250 42.17 -45.96 -21.67
C LYS A 250 42.77 -46.60 -20.42
N CYS A 251 44.06 -46.92 -20.48
CA CYS A 251 44.82 -47.43 -19.33
C CYS A 251 45.98 -46.50 -18.99
N ARG A 252 46.17 -46.23 -17.70
CA ARG A 252 47.26 -45.40 -17.18
C ARG A 252 48.50 -46.25 -16.96
N ASP A 253 49.59 -45.87 -17.60
CA ASP A 253 50.89 -46.50 -17.41
C ASP A 253 51.57 -46.07 -16.09
N ILE A 254 52.68 -46.72 -15.77
CA ILE A 254 53.49 -46.45 -14.57
C ILE A 254 54.13 -45.05 -14.56
N GLU A 255 54.28 -44.43 -15.73
CA GLU A 255 54.79 -43.06 -15.91
C GLU A 255 53.65 -42.02 -15.85
N GLY A 256 52.40 -42.47 -15.68
CA GLY A 256 51.21 -41.65 -15.59
C GLY A 256 50.57 -41.28 -16.93
N ARG A 257 51.04 -41.81 -18.06
CA ARG A 257 50.47 -41.57 -19.40
C ARG A 257 49.29 -42.50 -19.68
N TYR A 258 48.33 -42.03 -20.47
CA TYR A 258 47.20 -42.85 -20.90
C TYR A 258 47.47 -43.49 -22.26
N VAL A 259 47.27 -44.80 -22.33
CA VAL A 259 47.39 -45.59 -23.56
C VAL A 259 46.02 -46.03 -24.08
N ASP A 260 45.88 -46.17 -25.39
CA ASP A 260 44.63 -46.59 -26.00
C ASP A 260 44.41 -48.11 -25.85
N ARG A 261 43.14 -48.52 -25.94
CA ARG A 261 42.77 -49.94 -25.91
C ARG A 261 43.51 -50.73 -26.99
N GLY A 262 44.04 -51.89 -26.62
CA GLY A 262 44.85 -52.74 -27.51
C GLY A 262 46.35 -52.41 -27.53
N GLN A 263 46.78 -51.30 -26.94
CA GLN A 263 48.21 -50.97 -26.82
C GLN A 263 48.84 -51.62 -25.60
N ARG A 264 50.15 -51.90 -25.66
CA ARG A 264 50.92 -52.38 -24.52
C ARG A 264 51.22 -51.22 -23.56
N TYR A 265 51.11 -51.48 -22.26
CA TYR A 265 51.44 -50.53 -21.20
C TYR A 265 52.07 -51.22 -20.01
N ARG A 266 52.82 -50.44 -19.23
CA ARG A 266 53.49 -50.93 -18.02
C ARG A 266 52.71 -50.51 -16.80
N VAL A 267 52.48 -51.42 -15.88
CA VAL A 267 51.78 -51.17 -14.62
C VAL A 267 52.53 -51.80 -13.46
N ARG A 268 52.36 -51.24 -12.25
CA ARG A 268 52.88 -51.82 -11.02
C ARG A 268 51.74 -52.37 -10.19
N TYR A 269 51.78 -53.66 -9.89
CA TYR A 269 50.79 -54.32 -9.04
C TYR A 269 51.51 -55.20 -8.02
N GLY A 270 51.18 -55.04 -6.73
CA GLY A 270 51.87 -55.79 -5.66
C GLY A 270 53.39 -55.57 -5.61
N GLY A 271 53.89 -54.41 -6.06
CA GLY A 271 55.32 -54.09 -6.12
C GLY A 271 56.06 -54.58 -7.38
N VAL A 272 55.50 -55.56 -8.09
CA VAL A 272 56.05 -56.14 -9.31
C VAL A 272 55.63 -55.32 -10.53
N ARG A 273 56.50 -55.23 -11.53
CA ARG A 273 56.23 -54.56 -12.81
C ARG A 273 55.68 -55.57 -13.80
N TYR A 274 54.62 -55.20 -14.49
CA TYR A 274 54.02 -55.98 -15.55
C TYR A 274 53.96 -55.16 -16.82
N GLU A 275 54.06 -55.85 -17.96
CA GLU A 275 53.64 -55.33 -19.25
C GLU A 275 52.35 -56.04 -19.65
N CYS A 276 51.31 -55.27 -19.91
CA CYS A 276 49.96 -55.76 -20.23
C CYS A 276 49.47 -55.10 -21.51
N THR A 277 48.49 -55.72 -22.16
CA THR A 277 47.69 -55.09 -23.22
C THR A 277 46.50 -54.37 -22.57
N CYS A 278 46.26 -53.10 -22.90
CA CYS A 278 45.13 -52.34 -22.36
C CYS A 278 43.79 -52.89 -22.86
N ASP A 279 42.87 -53.22 -21.95
CA ASP A 279 41.49 -53.60 -22.24
C ASP A 279 40.47 -52.49 -21.92
N GLY A 280 40.96 -51.36 -21.40
CA GLY A 280 40.19 -50.14 -21.11
C GLY A 280 39.85 -49.97 -19.62
N ASP A 281 39.56 -48.74 -19.23
CA ASP A 281 39.25 -48.34 -17.85
C ASP A 281 40.27 -48.86 -16.82
N ASN A 282 41.56 -48.73 -17.15
CA ASN A 282 42.70 -49.26 -16.39
C ASN A 282 42.73 -50.78 -16.18
N ARG A 283 42.00 -51.55 -16.99
CA ARG A 283 42.05 -53.01 -16.99
C ARG A 283 43.07 -53.50 -18.01
N GLY A 284 43.95 -54.41 -17.57
CA GLY A 284 44.94 -55.05 -18.43
C GLY A 284 44.56 -56.51 -18.73
N LYS A 285 44.90 -56.97 -19.93
CA LYS A 285 44.86 -58.39 -20.33
C LYS A 285 46.23 -58.84 -20.82
N GLU A 286 46.44 -60.15 -20.88
CA GLU A 286 47.68 -60.75 -21.42
C GLU A 286 48.95 -60.19 -20.76
N CYS A 287 48.95 -60.11 -19.43
CA CYS A 287 50.03 -59.51 -18.66
C CYS A 287 51.21 -60.48 -18.48
N SER A 288 52.44 -60.02 -18.75
CA SER A 288 53.68 -60.71 -18.38
C SER A 288 54.50 -59.88 -17.41
N ALA A 289 55.11 -60.54 -16.42
CA ALA A 289 56.03 -59.88 -15.49
C ALA A 289 57.29 -59.41 -16.24
N LEU A 290 57.82 -58.25 -15.83
CA LEU A 290 59.06 -57.66 -16.32
C LEU A 290 60.21 -57.88 -15.32
#